data_AF-A0A497W5Z4-F1
#
_entry.id   AF-A0A497W5Z4-F1
#
_cell.length_a   1.000
_cell.length_b   1.000
_cell.length_c   1.000
_cell.angle_alpha   90.00
_cell.angle_beta   90.00
_cell.angle_gamma   90.00
#
_symmetry.space_group_name_H-M   'P 1'
#
loop_
_entity.id
_entity.type
_entity.pdbx_description
1 polymer ?
#
loop_
_entity_poly.entity_id
_entity_poly.type
_entity_poly.pdbx_seq_one_letter_code
_entity_poly.pdbx_strand_id
1 'polypeptide(L)'
;MRPLYVSAFAAFVLASPVLADQAQVKRVTARQAGGGWTFDVTISHPDTGWDHYADGWSVSTPDGTELGFRKLAHPHETEQPFTRSLSGVTVPSGVNEVIIRARDSVHGWSDQAYTVKLK
;
A
#
# COMPACT_ATOMS: atom_id res chain seq x y z
N MET A 1 -47.59 40.28 -17.22
CA MET A 1 -46.45 39.58 -17.84
C MET A 1 -45.43 39.31 -16.73
N ARG A 2 -45.13 38.04 -16.42
CA ARG A 2 -44.21 37.64 -15.34
C ARG A 2 -42.80 37.43 -15.91
N PRO A 3 -41.72 37.98 -15.31
CA PRO A 3 -40.36 37.68 -15.75
C PRO A 3 -39.96 36.26 -15.29
N LEU A 4 -39.48 35.45 -16.23
CA LEU A 4 -38.85 34.16 -15.98
C LEU A 4 -37.41 34.41 -15.52
N TYR A 5 -37.09 34.04 -14.28
CA TYR A 5 -35.71 33.94 -13.82
C TYR A 5 -35.15 32.58 -14.23
N VAL A 6 -34.16 32.57 -15.12
CA VAL A 6 -33.37 31.38 -15.41
C VAL A 6 -32.21 31.36 -14.41
N SER A 7 -32.35 30.61 -13.32
CA SER A 7 -31.23 30.31 -12.45
C SER A 7 -30.34 29.28 -13.13
N ALA A 8 -29.15 29.69 -13.57
CA ALA A 8 -28.10 28.80 -14.02
C ALA A 8 -27.52 28.04 -12.82
N PHE A 9 -27.77 26.74 -12.74
CA PHE A 9 -27.19 25.87 -11.72
C PHE A 9 -25.79 25.42 -12.20
N ALA A 10 -24.74 26.09 -11.73
CA ALA A 10 -23.36 25.68 -12.00
C ALA A 10 -23.00 24.48 -11.09
N ALA A 11 -22.91 23.29 -11.68
CA ALA A 11 -22.43 22.10 -10.97
C ALA A 11 -20.90 22.11 -10.91
N PHE A 12 -20.33 22.45 -9.75
CA PHE A 12 -18.92 22.22 -9.45
C PHE A 12 -18.72 20.73 -9.14
N VAL A 13 -18.11 19.98 -10.06
CA VAL A 13 -17.63 18.62 -9.76
C VAL A 13 -16.32 18.75 -9.00
N LEU A 14 -16.39 18.57 -7.68
CA LEU A 14 -15.20 18.39 -6.85
C LEU A 14 -14.65 17.00 -7.12
N ALA A 15 -13.56 16.90 -7.89
CA ALA A 15 -12.82 15.65 -8.05
C ALA A 15 -12.11 15.34 -6.72
N SER A 16 -12.67 14.41 -5.94
CA SER A 16 -11.98 13.84 -4.79
C SER A 16 -10.70 13.14 -5.26
N PRO A 17 -9.58 13.25 -4.53
CA PRO A 17 -8.39 12.47 -4.84
C PRO A 17 -8.73 10.98 -4.82
N VAL A 18 -8.34 10.27 -5.88
CA VAL A 18 -8.56 8.82 -6.06
C VAL A 18 -7.63 8.04 -5.12
N LEU A 19 -7.91 8.10 -3.82
CA LEU A 19 -7.25 7.29 -2.80
C LEU A 19 -7.77 5.84 -2.77
N ALA A 20 -8.92 5.59 -3.41
CA ALA A 20 -9.57 4.29 -3.41
C ALA A 20 -8.75 3.23 -4.15
N ASP A 21 -7.90 3.65 -5.09
CA ASP A 21 -7.29 2.73 -6.05
C ASP A 21 -5.82 2.39 -5.72
N GLN A 22 -5.20 3.02 -4.72
CA GLN A 22 -3.83 2.66 -4.31
C GLN A 22 -3.76 1.35 -3.53
N ALA A 23 -2.60 0.68 -3.57
CA ALA A 23 -2.42 -0.59 -2.86
C ALA A 23 -2.42 -0.38 -1.34
N GLN A 24 -3.11 -1.22 -0.59
CA GLN A 24 -3.27 -1.03 0.86
C GLN A 24 -2.77 -2.23 1.64
N VAL A 25 -1.93 -1.96 2.64
CA VAL A 25 -1.55 -2.97 3.65
C VAL A 25 -2.71 -3.16 4.62
N LYS A 26 -3.28 -4.37 4.63
CA LYS A 26 -4.42 -4.72 5.50
C LYS A 26 -3.99 -5.38 6.81
N ARG A 27 -2.88 -6.12 6.79
CA ARG A 27 -2.35 -6.83 7.96
C ARG A 27 -0.87 -7.11 7.76
N VAL A 28 -0.12 -7.07 8.85
CA VAL A 28 1.27 -7.53 8.88
C VAL A 28 1.47 -8.48 10.06
N THR A 29 2.14 -9.60 9.81
CA THR A 29 2.70 -10.45 10.87
C THR A 29 4.21 -10.43 10.75
N ALA A 30 4.90 -10.15 11.85
CA ALA A 30 6.36 -10.13 11.93
C ALA A 30 6.82 -11.18 12.92
N ARG A 31 7.84 -11.96 12.54
CA ARG A 31 8.45 -12.98 13.40
C ARG A 31 9.94 -13.09 13.12
N GLN A 32 10.72 -13.41 14.15
CA GLN A 32 12.12 -13.78 13.98
C GLN A 32 12.23 -15.21 13.41
N ALA A 33 13.07 -15.38 12.40
CA ALA A 33 13.40 -16.67 11.81
C ALA A 33 14.79 -16.63 11.16
N GLY A 34 15.61 -17.66 11.36
CA GLY A 34 16.87 -17.85 10.62
C GLY A 34 17.89 -16.72 10.76
N GLY A 35 17.93 -16.02 11.91
CA GLY A 35 18.86 -14.91 12.16
C GLY A 35 18.40 -13.54 11.63
N GLY A 36 17.17 -13.44 11.11
CA GLY A 36 16.55 -12.18 10.71
C GLY A 36 15.04 -12.17 10.95
N TRP A 37 14.36 -11.21 10.32
CA TRP A 37 12.91 -11.09 10.37
C TRP A 37 12.25 -11.67 9.12
N THR A 38 11.10 -12.31 9.33
CA THR A 38 10.12 -12.61 8.28
C THR A 38 8.88 -11.78 8.49
N PHE A 39 8.44 -11.11 7.43
CA PHE A 39 7.21 -10.33 7.37
C PHE A 39 6.23 -10.98 6.41
N ASP A 40 5.05 -11.33 6.91
CA ASP A 40 3.90 -11.77 6.10
C ASP A 40 2.94 -10.58 5.97
N VAL A 41 2.84 -10.02 4.77
CA VAL A 41 2.07 -8.79 4.50
C VAL A 41 0.86 -9.12 3.66
N THR A 42 -0.33 -8.81 4.18
CA THR A 42 -1.59 -8.88 3.45
C THR A 42 -1.87 -7.56 2.76
N ILE A 43 -2.07 -7.59 1.44
CA ILE A 43 -2.35 -6.43 0.61
C ILE A 43 -3.74 -6.58 -0.01
N SER A 44 -4.40 -5.45 -0.22
CA SER A 44 -5.58 -5.34 -1.07
C SER A 44 -5.38 -4.20 -2.06
N HIS A 45 -5.72 -4.45 -3.33
CA HIS A 45 -5.69 -3.47 -4.40
C HIS A 45 -6.75 -3.86 -5.44
N PRO A 46 -7.48 -2.88 -6.03
CA PRO A 46 -8.42 -3.16 -7.11
C PRO A 46 -7.68 -3.37 -8.43
N ASP A 47 -6.94 -4.49 -8.54
CA ASP A 47 -6.22 -4.83 -9.76
C ASP A 47 -7.16 -4.84 -10.98
N THR A 48 -6.71 -4.29 -12.10
CA THR A 48 -7.38 -4.33 -13.41
C THR A 48 -6.48 -4.99 -14.45
N GLY A 49 -5.92 -6.13 -14.10
CA GLY A 49 -4.91 -6.82 -14.89
C GLY A 49 -3.57 -6.09 -14.92
N TRP A 50 -2.85 -6.19 -16.03
CA TRP A 50 -1.51 -5.61 -16.18
C TRP A 50 -1.50 -4.08 -16.26
N ASP A 51 -2.66 -3.45 -16.47
CA ASP A 51 -2.78 -2.00 -16.57
C ASP A 51 -2.60 -1.32 -15.21
N HIS A 52 -3.09 -1.94 -14.13
CA HIS A 52 -3.00 -1.42 -12.78
C HIS A 52 -3.05 -2.55 -11.76
N TYR A 53 -1.96 -2.78 -11.03
CA TYR A 53 -1.89 -3.83 -10.02
C TYR A 53 -0.90 -3.47 -8.91
N ALA A 54 -1.07 -4.09 -7.74
CA ALA A 54 -0.06 -4.01 -6.68
C ALA A 54 1.24 -4.71 -7.13
N ASP A 55 2.32 -3.95 -7.27
CA ASP A 55 3.58 -4.44 -7.85
C ASP A 55 4.71 -4.66 -6.82
N GLY A 56 4.47 -4.26 -5.56
CA GLY A 56 5.37 -4.57 -4.47
C GLY A 56 5.04 -3.93 -3.14
N TRP A 57 5.93 -4.17 -2.17
CA TRP A 57 5.92 -3.51 -0.87
C TRP A 57 7.30 -3.54 -0.23
N SER A 58 7.60 -2.58 0.63
CA SER A 58 8.89 -2.47 1.33
C SER A 58 8.77 -2.64 2.84
N VAL A 59 9.90 -2.98 3.46
CA VAL A 59 10.18 -2.84 4.89
C VAL A 59 11.24 -1.75 5.04
N SER A 60 10.98 -0.73 5.85
CA SER A 60 11.91 0.35 6.11
C SER A 60 12.00 0.70 7.59
N THR A 61 13.10 1.32 8.01
CA THR A 61 13.22 1.97 9.32
C THR A 61 12.39 3.25 9.37
N PRO A 62 12.12 3.81 10.57
CA PRO A 62 11.38 5.07 10.70
C PRO A 62 12.05 6.28 10.03
N ASP A 63 13.36 6.25 9.81
CA ASP A 63 14.11 7.29 9.09
C ASP A 63 14.03 7.14 7.55
N GLY A 64 13.34 6.11 7.05
CA GLY A 64 13.14 5.86 5.62
C GLY A 64 14.18 4.96 4.97
N THR A 65 15.15 4.41 5.72
CA THR A 65 16.11 3.45 5.16
C THR A 65 15.40 2.13 4.81
N GLU A 66 15.44 1.73 3.55
CA GLU A 66 14.85 0.46 3.11
C GLU A 66 15.70 -0.73 3.58
N LEU A 67 15.06 -1.67 4.29
CA LEU A 67 15.66 -2.91 4.78
C LEU A 67 15.38 -4.10 3.84
N GLY A 68 14.35 -3.98 2.99
CA GLY A 68 14.05 -4.96 1.96
C GLY A 68 12.78 -4.61 1.19
N PHE A 69 12.68 -5.19 -0.01
CA PHE A 69 11.55 -5.01 -0.91
C PHE A 69 11.06 -6.36 -1.42
N ARG A 70 9.73 -6.53 -1.43
CA ARG A 70 9.06 -7.68 -2.02
C ARG A 70 8.38 -7.26 -3.32
N LYS A 71 8.96 -7.67 -4.45
CA LYS A 71 8.32 -7.55 -5.76
C LYS A 71 7.13 -8.50 -5.89
N LEU A 72 6.06 -8.03 -6.51
CA LEU A 72 4.91 -8.80 -6.96
C LEU A 72 4.91 -8.80 -8.49
N ALA A 73 4.97 -9.98 -9.09
CA ALA A 73 5.32 -10.12 -10.50
C ALA A 73 4.12 -10.23 -11.43
N HIS A 74 2.90 -10.27 -10.90
CA HIS A 74 1.67 -10.42 -11.68
C HIS A 74 0.48 -9.80 -10.94
N PRO A 75 -0.62 -9.49 -11.66
CA PRO A 75 -1.89 -9.10 -11.05
C PRO A 75 -2.51 -10.24 -10.22
N HIS A 76 -3.34 -9.85 -9.26
CA HIS A 76 -4.02 -10.66 -8.25
C HIS A 76 -5.53 -10.37 -8.21
N GLU A 77 -6.18 -10.07 -9.34
CA GLU A 77 -7.60 -9.67 -9.44
C GLU A 77 -8.57 -10.57 -8.67
N THR A 78 -8.35 -11.90 -8.74
CA THR A 78 -9.22 -12.91 -8.12
C THR A 78 -8.72 -13.42 -6.77
N GLU A 79 -7.61 -12.87 -6.27
CA GLU A 79 -6.94 -13.29 -5.03
C GLU A 79 -6.93 -12.13 -4.03
N GLN A 80 -8.02 -11.37 -3.89
CA GLN A 80 -8.06 -10.22 -3.00
C GLN A 80 -8.80 -10.52 -1.68
N PRO A 81 -8.21 -10.18 -0.52
CA PRO A 81 -6.82 -9.77 -0.31
C PRO A 81 -5.86 -10.97 -0.38
N PHE A 82 -4.61 -10.74 -0.81
CA PHE A 82 -3.57 -11.78 -0.82
C PHE A 82 -2.47 -11.48 0.19
N THR A 83 -1.71 -12.50 0.56
CA THR A 83 -0.55 -12.37 1.46
C THR A 83 0.72 -12.85 0.77
N ARG A 84 1.82 -12.10 0.89
CA ARG A 84 3.16 -12.53 0.47
C ARG A 84 4.18 -12.25 1.57
N SER A 85 5.22 -13.07 1.59
CA SER A 85 6.23 -13.04 2.64
C SER A 85 7.56 -12.46 2.16
N LEU A 86 8.28 -11.76 3.03
CA LEU A 86 9.69 -11.42 2.86
C LEU A 86 10.47 -11.92 4.07
N SER A 87 11.43 -12.82 3.85
CA SER A 87 12.26 -13.43 4.90
C SER A 87 13.69 -12.93 4.84
N GLY A 88 14.42 -13.06 5.95
CA GLY A 88 15.83 -12.71 6.03
C GLY A 88 16.08 -11.20 6.10
N VAL A 89 15.07 -10.42 6.48
CA VAL A 89 15.22 -8.97 6.62
C VAL A 89 16.08 -8.70 7.86
N THR A 90 17.23 -8.06 7.65
CA THR A 90 18.12 -7.66 8.74
C THR A 90 17.65 -6.32 9.28
N VAL A 91 17.31 -6.28 10.56
CA VAL A 91 16.93 -5.04 11.26
C VAL A 91 18.10 -4.63 12.16
N PRO A 92 18.61 -3.39 12.05
CA PRO A 92 19.71 -2.91 12.89
C PRO A 92 19.35 -2.96 14.39
N SER A 93 20.37 -3.14 15.23
CA SER A 93 20.18 -3.07 16.68
C SER A 93 19.63 -1.69 17.10
N GLY A 94 18.68 -1.69 18.03
CA GLY A 94 18.02 -0.46 18.51
C GLY A 94 16.80 -0.02 17.68
N VAL A 95 16.54 -0.62 16.51
CA VAL A 95 15.30 -0.40 15.75
C VAL A 95 14.21 -1.32 16.30
N ASN A 96 13.21 -0.73 16.96
CA ASN A 96 12.11 -1.46 17.62
C ASN A 96 10.80 -1.44 16.82
N GLU A 97 10.76 -0.70 15.72
CA GLU A 97 9.62 -0.67 14.80
C GLU A 97 10.09 -0.46 13.37
N VAL A 98 9.30 -0.96 12.43
CA VAL A 98 9.51 -0.80 10.99
C VAL A 98 8.25 -0.29 10.32
N ILE A 99 8.43 0.32 9.17
CA ILE A 99 7.37 0.85 8.32
C ILE A 99 7.21 -0.04 7.11
N ILE A 100 5.99 -0.53 6.90
CA ILE A 100 5.60 -1.30 5.72
C ILE A 100 4.78 -0.41 4.80
N ARG A 101 5.15 -0.34 3.52
CA ARG A 101 4.45 0.48 2.53
C ARG A 101 4.21 -0.31 1.25
N ALA A 102 2.97 -0.32 0.77
CA ALA A 102 2.61 -0.96 -0.48
C ALA A 102 2.91 -0.05 -1.68
N ARG A 103 2.99 -0.66 -2.86
CA ARG A 103 3.24 0.00 -4.13
C ARG A 103 2.35 -0.61 -5.22
N ASP A 104 1.86 0.24 -6.11
CA ASP A 104 1.18 -0.19 -7.34
C ASP A 104 1.87 0.38 -8.59
N SER A 105 1.53 -0.21 -9.74
CA SER A 105 2.20 0.07 -11.02
C SER A 105 1.91 1.47 -11.60
N VAL A 106 0.88 2.16 -11.13
CA VAL A 106 0.41 3.44 -11.70
C VAL A 106 0.76 4.62 -10.79
N HIS A 107 0.44 4.53 -9.52
CA HIS A 107 0.62 5.57 -8.51
C HIS A 107 1.96 5.44 -7.77
N GLY A 108 2.63 4.29 -7.87
CA GLY A 108 3.84 4.03 -7.10
C GLY A 108 3.51 3.80 -5.63
N TRP A 109 4.24 4.45 -4.72
CA TRP A 109 4.11 4.19 -3.28
C TRP A 109 2.81 4.76 -2.73
N SER A 110 2.01 3.92 -2.07
CA SER A 110 0.74 4.32 -1.47
C SER A 110 0.93 5.38 -0.39
N ASP A 111 0.05 6.36 -0.25
CA ASP A 111 0.20 7.40 0.78
C ASP A 111 0.11 6.86 2.21
N GLN A 112 -0.50 5.69 2.37
CA GLN A 112 -0.63 5.01 3.65
C GLN A 112 0.55 4.08 3.93
N ALA A 113 1.08 4.18 5.14
CA ALA A 113 2.09 3.30 5.68
C ALA A 113 1.57 2.55 6.92
N TYR A 114 2.06 1.34 7.13
CA TYR A 114 1.70 0.48 8.26
C TYR A 114 2.90 0.34 9.19
N THR A 115 2.80 0.84 10.42
CA THR A 115 3.87 0.72 11.43
C THR A 115 3.76 -0.61 12.17
N VAL A 116 4.87 -1.33 12.27
CA VAL A 116 4.95 -2.63 12.96
C VAL A 116 5.97 -2.55 14.08
N LYS A 117 5.52 -2.70 15.32
CA LYS A 117 6.41 -2.87 16.47
C LYS A 117 7.00 -4.28 16.47
N LEU A 118 8.31 -4.35 16.57
CA LEU A 118 9.06 -5.59 16.67
C LEU A 118 9.09 -6.04 18.14
N LYS A 119 8.85 -7.33 18.38
CA LYS A 119 8.84 -7.95 19.72
C LYS A 119 9.85 -9.06 19.83
#